data_AF-A0A2D4F771-F1
#
_entry.id   AF-A0A2D4F771-F1
#
_cell.length_a   1.000
_cell.length_b   1.000
_cell.length_c   1.000
_cell.angle_alpha   90.00
_cell.angle_beta   90.00
_cell.angle_gamma   90.00
#
_symmetry.space_group_name_H-M   'P 1'
#
loop_
_entity.id
_entity.type
_entity.pdbx_description
1 polymer ?
#
loop_
_entity_poly.entity_id
_entity_poly.type
_entity_poly.pdbx_seq_one_letter_code
_entity_poly.pdbx_strand_id
1 'polypeptide(L)'
;MYARATSGDKLNNNKFSICSVRNISQVLEKKRNNCFVESGQPICGNGLVEQGEQCDCGYSDQCKDECCYDANQPEDKKCKLRPGKSCSPSEGPCCTQNCEFKKEREKCRNDSECAEEGRCNGNSSFCPTSAPKKNLTECNRHTQVCINGQCAGSICEKYDLEECTCASSDAKDDKELCHVCCMKRMHPETCASTGSEVWKAHFSFQTITLQPGSPCNDFKGYCDVFMRCRLVDADGPLARLKKAIFNPELYENIAEWIVAHWWAVLLMGIALIMLMAGFIKICSVHTPSSNPKLPPPKPLPGTLKRRRPPPTTQAPPRQRPRESYQMGHMRR
;
A
#
# COMPACT_ATOMS: atom_id res chain seq x y z
N MET A 1 -0.89 -5.73 -6.80
CA MET A 1 -0.02 -4.55 -6.56
C MET A 1 -0.53 -3.32 -7.29
N TYR A 2 -1.83 -3.01 -7.16
CA TYR A 2 -2.38 -1.76 -7.67
C TYR A 2 -2.10 -0.66 -6.63
N ALA A 3 -1.69 0.53 -7.08
CA ALA A 3 -1.16 1.56 -6.18
C ALA A 3 -2.26 2.38 -5.49
N ARG A 4 -3.53 2.18 -5.88
CA ARG A 4 -4.68 2.92 -5.36
C ARG A 4 -5.66 1.98 -4.66
N ALA A 5 -6.93 2.32 -4.65
CA ALA A 5 -7.93 1.55 -3.93
C ALA A 5 -8.28 0.23 -4.60
N THR A 6 -8.71 -0.76 -3.80
CA THR A 6 -9.19 -2.05 -4.29
C THR A 6 -10.31 -2.54 -3.38
N SER A 7 -11.40 -3.05 -3.96
CA SER A 7 -12.53 -3.63 -3.24
C SER A 7 -12.31 -5.08 -2.84
N GLY A 8 -11.44 -5.82 -3.55
CA GLY A 8 -11.10 -7.21 -3.24
C GLY A 8 -12.07 -8.25 -3.83
N ASP A 9 -13.16 -7.81 -4.46
CA ASP A 9 -14.22 -8.62 -5.06
C ASP A 9 -13.99 -8.93 -6.55
N LYS A 10 -13.10 -8.20 -7.23
CA LYS A 10 -12.84 -8.38 -8.66
C LYS A 10 -11.89 -9.56 -8.90
N LEU A 11 -12.08 -10.23 -10.04
CA LEU A 11 -11.33 -11.43 -10.45
C LEU A 11 -9.80 -11.32 -10.30
N ASN A 12 -9.24 -10.14 -10.60
CA ASN A 12 -7.79 -9.91 -10.59
C ASN A 12 -7.24 -9.40 -9.25
N ASN A 13 -8.09 -9.17 -8.24
CA ASN A 13 -7.61 -8.68 -6.93
C ASN A 13 -6.76 -9.74 -6.20
N ASN A 14 -7.04 -11.02 -6.42
CA ASN A 14 -6.35 -12.14 -5.80
C ASN A 14 -5.15 -12.65 -6.61
N LYS A 15 -4.73 -11.93 -7.66
CA LYS A 15 -3.67 -12.35 -8.58
C LYS A 15 -2.64 -11.23 -8.80
N PHE A 16 -1.40 -11.63 -9.01
CA PHE A 16 -0.35 -10.71 -9.43
C PHE A 16 -0.43 -10.43 -10.94
N SER A 17 -0.11 -9.20 -11.34
CA SER A 17 0.10 -8.85 -12.74
C SER A 17 1.44 -9.38 -13.24
N ILE A 18 1.60 -9.46 -14.57
CA ILE A 18 2.86 -9.90 -15.21
C ILE A 18 4.05 -9.04 -14.76
N CYS A 19 3.87 -7.72 -14.58
CA CYS A 19 4.90 -6.82 -14.08
C CYS A 19 5.35 -7.21 -12.66
N SER A 20 4.39 -7.54 -11.79
CA SER A 20 4.66 -7.96 -10.41
C SER A 20 5.39 -9.30 -10.40
N VAL A 21 4.90 -10.27 -11.17
CA VAL A 21 5.51 -11.61 -11.29
C VAL A 21 6.96 -11.50 -11.74
N ARG A 22 7.25 -10.77 -12.83
CA ARG A 22 8.62 -10.60 -13.34
C ARG A 22 9.57 -10.02 -12.28
N ASN A 23 9.13 -8.99 -11.55
CA ASN A 23 9.96 -8.35 -10.54
C ASN A 23 10.18 -9.26 -9.32
N ILE A 24 9.12 -9.93 -8.83
CA ILE A 24 9.20 -10.88 -7.73
C ILE A 24 10.12 -12.05 -8.09
N SER A 25 10.02 -12.60 -9.31
CA SER A 25 10.88 -13.68 -9.79
C SER A 25 12.36 -13.34 -9.71
N GLN A 26 12.78 -12.14 -10.14
CA GLN A 26 14.18 -11.71 -10.06
C GLN A 26 14.70 -11.62 -8.63
N VAL A 27 13.85 -11.23 -7.68
CA VAL A 27 14.21 -11.20 -6.26
C VAL A 27 14.32 -12.61 -5.70
N LEU A 28 13.38 -13.49 -6.04
CA LEU A 28 13.39 -14.89 -5.61
C LEU A 28 14.63 -15.63 -6.14
N GLU A 29 15.00 -15.45 -7.41
CA GLU A 29 16.20 -16.05 -7.98
C GLU A 29 17.48 -15.70 -7.21
N LYS A 30 17.59 -14.45 -6.74
CA LYS A 30 18.80 -13.95 -6.08
C LYS A 30 18.82 -14.14 -4.57
N LYS A 31 17.66 -14.13 -3.91
CA LYS A 31 17.57 -14.01 -2.45
C LYS A 31 16.84 -15.16 -1.75
N ARG A 32 16.05 -15.98 -2.46
CA ARG A 32 15.26 -17.05 -1.84
C ARG A 32 16.13 -18.00 -1.02
N ASN A 33 17.26 -18.42 -1.59
CA ASN A 33 18.15 -19.41 -0.96
C ASN A 33 18.85 -18.91 0.32
N ASN A 34 18.71 -17.62 0.66
CA ASN A 34 19.32 -17.08 1.88
C ASN A 34 18.52 -17.40 3.14
N CYS A 35 17.20 -17.61 3.04
CA CYS A 35 16.34 -17.78 4.22
C CYS A 35 15.05 -18.57 4.00
N PHE A 36 14.71 -18.98 2.78
CA PHE A 36 13.54 -19.84 2.58
C PHE A 36 13.85 -21.26 3.07
N VAL A 37 12.81 -21.91 3.59
CA VAL A 37 12.83 -23.31 4.02
C VAL A 37 12.08 -24.19 3.01
N GLU A 38 12.30 -25.49 3.09
CA GLU A 38 11.54 -26.46 2.29
C GLU A 38 10.05 -26.41 2.65
N SER A 39 9.19 -26.59 1.66
CA SER A 39 7.74 -26.61 1.86
C SER A 39 7.29 -27.91 2.49
N GLY A 40 6.13 -27.90 3.16
CA GLY A 40 5.55 -29.10 3.76
C GLY A 40 6.25 -29.54 5.06
N GLN A 41 6.91 -28.61 5.74
CA GLN A 41 7.42 -28.80 7.11
C GLN A 41 6.61 -27.92 8.08
N PRO A 42 5.43 -28.38 8.52
CA PRO A 42 4.66 -27.75 9.58
C PRO A 42 5.46 -27.52 10.86
N ILE A 43 5.09 -26.49 11.61
CA ILE A 43 5.76 -26.14 12.86
C ILE A 43 4.79 -26.25 14.02
N CYS A 44 4.87 -27.37 14.73
CA CYS A 44 4.22 -27.57 16.02
C CYS A 44 4.64 -26.49 17.02
N GLY A 45 3.65 -25.75 17.54
CA GLY A 45 3.82 -24.67 18.51
C GLY A 45 3.38 -23.29 18.02
N ASN A 46 2.86 -23.18 16.79
CA ASN A 46 2.35 -21.93 16.22
C ASN A 46 0.84 -21.70 16.53
N GLY A 47 0.17 -22.69 17.12
CA GLY A 47 -1.23 -22.65 17.51
C GLY A 47 -2.22 -22.93 16.37
N LEU A 48 -1.74 -23.48 15.25
CA LEU A 48 -2.55 -23.84 14.09
C LEU A 48 -2.35 -25.31 13.76
N VAL A 49 -3.43 -26.07 13.72
CA VAL A 49 -3.34 -27.50 13.38
C VAL A 49 -3.01 -27.67 11.89
N GLU A 50 -1.85 -28.24 11.62
CA GLU A 50 -1.34 -28.48 10.27
C GLU A 50 -1.27 -29.99 9.93
N GLN A 51 -0.79 -30.33 8.73
CA GLN A 51 -0.72 -31.71 8.28
C GLN A 51 0.25 -32.55 9.13
N GLY A 52 -0.27 -33.61 9.77
CA GLY A 52 0.52 -34.51 10.62
C GLY A 52 0.39 -34.22 12.12
N GLU A 53 -0.27 -33.11 12.48
CA GLU A 53 -0.60 -32.74 13.84
C GLU A 53 -2.07 -33.08 14.13
N GLN A 54 -2.38 -33.39 15.39
CA GLN A 54 -3.77 -33.59 15.82
C GLN A 54 -4.32 -32.36 16.54
N CYS A 55 -3.44 -31.57 17.17
CA CYS A 55 -3.76 -30.37 17.92
C CYS A 55 -2.50 -29.50 18.04
N ASP A 56 -2.65 -28.21 18.31
CA ASP A 56 -1.52 -27.32 18.61
C ASP A 56 -1.91 -26.27 19.65
N CYS A 57 -1.47 -26.46 20.89
CA CYS A 57 -1.71 -25.52 21.99
C CYS A 57 -0.55 -24.53 22.21
N GLY A 58 0.48 -24.57 21.35
CA GLY A 58 1.71 -23.79 21.51
C GLY A 58 2.80 -24.49 22.33
N TYR A 59 3.81 -23.71 22.70
CA TYR A 59 4.90 -24.12 23.59
C TYR A 59 4.44 -24.24 25.05
N SER A 60 5.24 -24.87 25.92
CA SER A 60 4.83 -25.18 27.31
C SER A 60 4.40 -23.97 28.14
N ASP A 61 4.92 -22.78 27.84
CA ASP A 61 4.59 -21.53 28.54
C ASP A 61 3.21 -20.96 28.13
N GLN A 62 2.73 -21.34 26.95
CA GLN A 62 1.48 -20.86 26.34
C GLN A 62 0.37 -21.92 26.41
N CYS A 63 0.73 -23.20 26.45
CA CYS A 63 -0.20 -24.31 26.42
C CYS A 63 -0.96 -24.45 27.75
N LYS A 64 -2.17 -23.88 27.76
CA LYS A 64 -3.17 -24.07 28.84
C LYS A 64 -4.14 -25.23 28.55
N ASP A 65 -3.99 -25.85 27.40
CA ASP A 65 -4.89 -26.90 26.93
C ASP A 65 -4.52 -28.26 27.56
N GLU A 66 -5.43 -28.81 28.35
CA GLU A 66 -5.27 -30.12 28.97
C GLU A 66 -5.51 -31.28 27.98
N CYS A 67 -5.96 -30.97 26.76
CA CYS A 67 -6.28 -31.95 25.73
C CYS A 67 -5.08 -32.30 24.85
N CYS A 68 -4.16 -31.35 24.69
CA CYS A 68 -3.03 -31.44 23.78
C CYS A 68 -1.71 -31.60 24.54
N TYR A 69 -0.73 -32.20 23.87
CA TYR A 69 0.67 -32.13 24.27
C TYR A 69 1.33 -30.90 23.65
N ASP A 70 2.01 -30.11 24.49
CA ASP A 70 2.73 -28.91 24.06
C ASP A 70 3.91 -29.21 23.13
N ALA A 71 4.38 -28.19 22.42
CA ALA A 71 5.43 -28.33 21.41
C ALA A 71 6.82 -28.71 21.96
N ASN A 72 7.07 -28.55 23.27
CA ASN A 72 8.34 -28.94 23.89
C ASN A 72 8.37 -30.42 24.30
N GLN A 73 7.27 -31.14 24.12
CA GLN A 73 7.21 -32.58 24.35
C GLN A 73 8.08 -33.36 23.35
N PRO A 74 8.43 -34.62 23.66
CA PRO A 74 9.10 -35.50 22.71
C PRO A 74 8.36 -35.63 21.36
N GLU A 75 9.10 -35.87 20.28
CA GLU A 75 8.58 -35.97 18.91
C GLU A 75 7.41 -36.95 18.74
N ASP A 76 7.38 -38.03 19.53
CA ASP A 76 6.29 -39.02 19.49
C ASP A 76 4.98 -38.48 20.07
N LYS A 77 5.01 -37.38 20.83
CA LYS A 77 3.87 -36.80 21.57
C LYS A 77 3.55 -35.36 21.21
N LYS A 78 4.52 -34.54 20.80
CA LYS A 78 4.30 -33.12 20.50
C LYS A 78 3.14 -32.94 19.51
N CYS A 79 2.27 -31.96 19.75
CA CYS A 79 1.11 -31.67 18.90
C CYS A 79 0.19 -32.87 18.62
N LYS A 80 0.11 -33.79 19.59
CA LYS A 80 -0.85 -34.90 19.59
C LYS A 80 -1.80 -34.79 20.76
N LEU A 81 -2.98 -35.38 20.59
CA LEU A 81 -3.96 -35.47 21.65
C LEU A 81 -3.45 -36.37 22.77
N ARG A 82 -3.78 -35.98 24.00
CA ARG A 82 -3.51 -36.82 25.17
C ARG A 82 -4.37 -38.09 25.13
N PRO A 83 -3.91 -39.21 25.72
CA PRO A 83 -4.69 -40.44 25.76
C PRO A 83 -6.09 -40.23 26.37
N GLY A 84 -7.11 -40.81 25.73
CA GLY A 84 -8.50 -40.73 26.19
C GLY A 84 -9.20 -39.40 25.91
N LYS A 85 -8.56 -38.48 25.17
CA LYS A 85 -9.17 -37.23 24.72
C LYS A 85 -9.69 -37.36 23.29
N SER A 86 -10.86 -36.79 23.02
CA SER A 86 -11.51 -36.91 21.70
C SER A 86 -11.14 -35.77 20.75
N CYS A 87 -10.81 -34.59 21.30
CA CYS A 87 -10.43 -33.40 20.57
C CYS A 87 -9.65 -32.42 21.46
N SER A 88 -9.14 -31.36 20.85
CA SER A 88 -8.58 -30.17 21.47
C SER A 88 -9.32 -28.89 21.01
N PRO A 89 -9.52 -27.90 21.88
CA PRO A 89 -10.00 -26.57 21.50
C PRO A 89 -9.17 -25.87 20.41
N SER A 90 -7.90 -26.25 20.25
CA SER A 90 -7.03 -25.72 19.17
C SER A 90 -7.45 -26.16 17.77
N GLU A 91 -8.13 -27.30 17.65
CA GLU A 91 -8.66 -27.79 16.37
C GLU A 91 -9.86 -26.96 15.90
N GLY A 92 -10.66 -26.44 16.84
CA GLY A 92 -11.81 -25.63 16.50
C GLY A 92 -12.81 -25.41 17.64
N PRO A 93 -13.80 -24.52 17.42
CA PRO A 93 -14.71 -24.06 18.47
C PRO A 93 -15.78 -25.09 18.87
N CYS A 94 -15.87 -26.24 18.18
CA CYS A 94 -16.76 -27.34 18.52
C CYS A 94 -16.12 -28.39 19.45
N CYS A 95 -14.91 -28.15 19.95
CA CYS A 95 -14.36 -28.91 21.08
C CYS A 95 -14.59 -28.16 22.40
N THR A 96 -14.90 -28.89 23.46
CA THR A 96 -15.02 -28.34 24.82
C THR A 96 -13.65 -28.28 25.51
N GLN A 97 -13.54 -27.50 26.58
CA GLN A 97 -12.33 -27.45 27.42
C GLN A 97 -12.04 -28.79 28.12
N ASN A 98 -13.02 -29.69 28.20
CA ASN A 98 -12.88 -31.03 28.76
C ASN A 98 -12.43 -32.07 27.71
N CYS A 99 -12.11 -31.63 26.49
CA CYS A 99 -11.61 -32.48 25.39
C CYS A 99 -12.64 -33.42 24.78
N GLU A 100 -13.91 -33.01 24.83
CA GLU A 100 -15.04 -33.71 24.23
C GLU A 100 -15.70 -32.84 23.17
N PHE A 101 -16.27 -33.47 22.14
CA PHE A 101 -17.05 -32.76 21.13
C PHE A 101 -18.29 -32.13 21.76
N LYS A 102 -18.57 -30.88 21.39
CA LYS A 102 -19.84 -30.23 21.71
C LYS A 102 -21.00 -31.01 21.10
N LYS A 103 -22.16 -31.00 21.76
CA LYS A 103 -23.34 -31.72 21.27
C LYS A 103 -23.84 -31.15 19.94
N GLU A 104 -24.58 -31.97 19.21
CA GLU A 104 -25.28 -31.52 18.01
C GLU A 104 -26.14 -30.29 18.33
N ARG A 105 -26.15 -29.32 17.42
CA ARG A 105 -26.90 -28.07 17.52
C ARG A 105 -26.34 -27.06 18.54
N GLU A 106 -25.24 -27.34 19.24
CA GLU A 106 -24.57 -26.31 20.02
C GLU A 106 -23.96 -25.23 19.12
N LYS A 107 -24.07 -23.97 19.54
CA LYS A 107 -23.62 -22.81 18.76
C LYS A 107 -22.09 -22.72 18.75
N CYS A 108 -21.51 -22.62 17.55
CA CYS A 108 -20.07 -22.42 17.33
C CYS A 108 -19.71 -21.13 16.59
N ARG A 109 -20.65 -20.53 15.87
CA ARG A 109 -20.48 -19.23 15.20
C ARG A 109 -21.73 -18.40 15.37
N ASN A 110 -21.56 -17.10 15.62
CA ASN A 110 -22.67 -16.17 15.68
C ASN A 110 -23.35 -16.02 14.31
N ASP A 111 -24.63 -15.69 14.33
CA ASP A 111 -25.34 -15.23 13.13
C ASP A 111 -24.64 -13.98 12.57
N SER A 112 -24.60 -13.88 11.25
CA SER A 112 -24.04 -12.75 10.51
C SER A 112 -25.13 -12.13 9.64
N GLU A 113 -24.86 -11.01 8.97
CA GLU A 113 -25.87 -10.37 8.12
C GLU A 113 -26.32 -11.27 6.96
N CYS A 114 -25.45 -12.15 6.45
CA CYS A 114 -25.72 -13.00 5.29
C CYS A 114 -25.72 -14.51 5.55
N ALA A 115 -25.33 -14.98 6.72
CA ALA A 115 -25.34 -16.41 7.05
C ALA A 115 -25.84 -16.63 8.47
N GLU A 116 -26.69 -17.64 8.64
CA GLU A 116 -27.27 -18.03 9.92
C GLU A 116 -26.19 -18.46 10.95
N GLU A 117 -26.60 -18.65 12.20
CA GLU A 117 -25.68 -19.14 13.22
C GLU A 117 -25.10 -20.53 12.87
N GLY A 118 -23.81 -20.70 13.12
CA GLY A 118 -23.14 -21.98 12.92
C GLY A 118 -23.38 -22.90 14.11
N ARG A 119 -23.72 -24.16 13.84
CA ARG A 119 -24.00 -25.17 14.86
C ARG A 119 -23.11 -26.40 14.67
N CYS A 120 -22.62 -26.95 15.78
CA CYS A 120 -21.80 -28.16 15.79
C CYS A 120 -22.63 -29.37 15.37
N ASN A 121 -21.96 -30.34 14.74
CA ASN A 121 -22.56 -31.59 14.26
C ASN A 121 -22.47 -32.75 15.28
N GLY A 122 -21.82 -32.53 16.43
CA GLY A 122 -21.72 -33.53 17.50
C GLY A 122 -20.52 -34.48 17.43
N ASN A 123 -19.73 -34.47 16.35
CA ASN A 123 -18.68 -35.46 16.11
C ASN A 123 -17.37 -34.89 15.55
N SER A 124 -17.22 -33.57 15.55
CA SER A 124 -16.05 -32.87 15.01
C SER A 124 -15.77 -31.59 15.79
N SER A 125 -14.49 -31.20 15.87
CA SER A 125 -14.01 -29.95 16.47
C SER A 125 -14.27 -28.75 15.56
N PHE A 126 -14.45 -28.98 14.25
CA PHE A 126 -14.67 -27.93 13.26
C PHE A 126 -16.11 -27.43 13.29
N CYS A 127 -16.29 -26.11 13.18
CA CYS A 127 -17.60 -25.50 13.00
C CYS A 127 -18.04 -25.63 11.53
N PRO A 128 -19.13 -26.35 11.22
CA PRO A 128 -19.63 -26.45 9.85
C PRO A 128 -19.93 -25.08 9.22
N THR A 129 -19.96 -25.04 7.88
CA THR A 129 -20.41 -23.86 7.14
C THR A 129 -21.86 -23.54 7.49
N SER A 130 -22.13 -22.28 7.80
CA SER A 130 -23.47 -21.79 8.18
C SER A 130 -24.39 -21.82 6.96
N ALA A 131 -25.67 -22.05 7.20
CA ALA A 131 -26.67 -21.90 6.15
C ALA A 131 -26.70 -20.44 5.66
N PRO A 132 -26.71 -20.21 4.33
CA PRO A 132 -26.83 -18.86 3.79
C PRO A 132 -28.23 -18.30 4.05
N LYS A 133 -28.31 -17.03 4.42
CA LYS A 133 -29.57 -16.29 4.42
C LYS A 133 -30.05 -16.07 2.97
N LYS A 134 -31.31 -15.67 2.84
CA LYS A 134 -31.95 -15.42 1.53
C LYS A 134 -31.11 -14.44 0.70
N ASN A 135 -30.90 -14.77 -0.58
CA ASN A 135 -30.24 -13.87 -1.51
C ASN A 135 -30.97 -12.51 -1.58
N LEU A 136 -30.22 -11.45 -1.84
CA LEU A 136 -30.71 -10.06 -1.87
C LEU A 136 -31.17 -9.50 -0.51
N THR A 137 -30.86 -10.19 0.59
CA THR A 137 -30.94 -9.59 1.93
C THR A 137 -29.90 -8.48 2.03
N GLU A 138 -30.26 -7.34 2.61
CA GLU A 138 -29.39 -6.18 2.72
C GLU A 138 -28.30 -6.41 3.76
N CYS A 139 -27.07 -6.01 3.45
CA CYS A 139 -25.92 -6.16 4.32
C CYS A 139 -24.94 -4.98 4.17
N ASN A 140 -23.91 -4.97 5.02
CA ASN A 140 -22.91 -3.93 5.17
C ASN A 140 -23.55 -2.54 5.33
N ARG A 141 -24.45 -2.41 6.31
CA ARG A 141 -25.27 -1.21 6.55
C ARG A 141 -26.05 -0.74 5.30
N HIS A 142 -26.73 -1.67 4.63
CA HIS A 142 -27.59 -1.42 3.46
C HIS A 142 -26.84 -1.00 2.19
N THR A 143 -25.51 -1.19 2.13
CA THR A 143 -24.71 -0.84 0.94
C THR A 143 -24.60 -2.00 -0.05
N GLN A 144 -24.72 -3.23 0.43
CA GLN A 144 -24.52 -4.46 -0.35
C GLN A 144 -25.66 -5.45 -0.13
N VAL A 145 -25.58 -6.59 -0.82
CA VAL A 145 -26.57 -7.67 -0.72
C VAL A 145 -25.92 -9.01 -0.41
N CYS A 146 -26.71 -9.92 0.15
CA CYS A 146 -26.28 -11.28 0.37
C CYS A 146 -26.40 -12.10 -0.92
N ILE A 147 -25.31 -12.75 -1.31
CA ILE A 147 -25.24 -13.69 -2.44
C ILE A 147 -24.59 -14.97 -1.94
N ASN A 148 -25.35 -16.05 -1.88
CA ASN A 148 -24.89 -17.37 -1.42
C ASN A 148 -24.19 -17.33 -0.04
N GLY A 149 -24.70 -16.53 0.89
CA GLY A 149 -24.17 -16.41 2.24
C GLY A 149 -23.05 -15.38 2.43
N GLN A 150 -22.60 -14.72 1.36
CA GLN A 150 -21.56 -13.69 1.40
C GLN A 150 -22.17 -12.30 1.18
N CYS A 151 -21.71 -11.31 1.93
CA CYS A 151 -22.07 -9.91 1.70
C CYS A 151 -21.22 -9.36 0.55
N ALA A 152 -21.80 -9.25 -0.64
CA ALA A 152 -21.10 -8.93 -1.87
C ALA A 152 -22.00 -8.13 -2.83
N GLY A 153 -21.43 -7.66 -3.94
CA GLY A 153 -22.16 -6.83 -4.89
C GLY A 153 -22.61 -5.50 -4.26
N SER A 154 -23.73 -4.98 -4.75
CA SER A 154 -24.31 -3.71 -4.31
C SER A 154 -25.80 -3.82 -4.05
N ILE A 155 -26.33 -2.94 -3.20
CA ILE A 155 -27.78 -2.77 -2.98
C ILE A 155 -28.56 -2.51 -4.29
N CYS A 156 -27.90 -1.99 -5.33
CA CYS A 156 -28.48 -1.83 -6.66
C CYS A 156 -29.02 -3.17 -7.23
N GLU A 157 -28.34 -4.29 -6.98
CA GLU A 157 -28.71 -5.60 -7.52
C GLU A 157 -30.07 -6.09 -6.99
N LYS A 158 -30.48 -5.65 -5.80
CA LYS A 158 -31.80 -5.95 -5.23
C LYS A 158 -32.94 -5.45 -6.12
N TYR A 159 -32.69 -4.42 -6.92
CA TYR A 159 -33.65 -3.78 -7.80
C TYR A 159 -33.32 -3.99 -9.29
N ASP A 160 -32.54 -5.02 -9.62
CA ASP A 160 -32.06 -5.32 -10.97
C ASP A 160 -31.21 -4.22 -11.63
N LEU A 161 -30.58 -3.38 -10.81
CA LEU A 161 -29.64 -2.34 -11.23
C LEU A 161 -28.18 -2.78 -11.03
N GLU A 162 -27.25 -2.11 -11.69
CA GLU A 162 -25.81 -2.30 -11.51
C GLU A 162 -25.20 -1.13 -10.73
N GLU A 163 -24.18 -1.41 -9.92
CA GLU A 163 -23.40 -0.37 -9.25
C GLU A 163 -22.57 0.42 -10.27
N CYS A 164 -22.55 1.74 -10.11
CA CYS A 164 -21.69 2.63 -10.87
C CYS A 164 -21.03 3.65 -9.95
N THR A 165 -19.92 4.23 -10.39
CA THR A 165 -19.25 5.30 -9.65
C THR A 165 -19.93 6.63 -9.98
N CYS A 166 -20.40 7.35 -8.96
CA CYS A 166 -20.91 8.70 -9.15
C CYS A 166 -19.82 9.59 -9.76
N ALA A 167 -20.18 10.40 -10.76
CA ALA A 167 -19.31 11.42 -11.33
C ALA A 167 -19.68 12.77 -10.70
N SER A 168 -18.70 13.46 -10.12
CA SER A 168 -18.91 14.83 -9.67
C SER A 168 -18.66 15.77 -10.85
N SER A 169 -19.70 16.47 -11.33
CA SER A 169 -19.57 17.50 -12.37
C SER A 169 -18.92 18.79 -11.85
N ASP A 170 -18.94 18.98 -10.54
CA ASP A 170 -18.46 20.18 -9.87
C ASP A 170 -17.53 19.79 -8.72
N ALA A 171 -16.27 20.21 -8.79
CA ALA A 171 -15.22 20.00 -7.77
C ALA A 171 -15.53 20.60 -6.37
N LYS A 172 -16.80 20.90 -6.08
CA LYS A 172 -17.31 21.45 -4.82
C LYS A 172 -18.15 20.46 -4.03
N ASP A 173 -18.68 19.39 -4.65
CA ASP A 173 -19.43 18.35 -3.92
C ASP A 173 -18.78 16.97 -4.04
N ASP A 174 -17.62 16.83 -3.40
CA ASP A 174 -16.87 15.58 -3.27
C ASP A 174 -17.61 14.51 -2.44
N LYS A 175 -18.79 14.83 -1.88
CA LYS A 175 -19.57 13.90 -1.07
C LYS A 175 -20.35 12.91 -1.90
N GLU A 176 -20.82 13.33 -3.08
CA GLU A 176 -21.54 12.42 -3.98
C GLU A 176 -20.68 11.25 -4.45
N LEU A 177 -19.35 11.44 -4.53
CA LEU A 177 -18.40 10.37 -4.84
C LEU A 177 -18.40 9.23 -3.81
N CYS A 178 -18.97 9.46 -2.62
CA CYS A 178 -19.13 8.48 -1.56
C CYS A 178 -20.59 8.05 -1.36
N HIS A 179 -21.49 8.44 -2.25
CA HIS A 179 -22.83 7.85 -2.32
C HIS A 179 -22.76 6.51 -3.06
N VAL A 180 -23.70 5.63 -2.76
CA VAL A 180 -23.99 4.50 -3.65
C VAL A 180 -24.69 5.06 -4.89
N CYS A 181 -24.16 4.79 -6.07
CA CYS A 181 -24.80 5.11 -7.33
C CYS A 181 -25.19 3.83 -8.07
N CYS A 182 -26.37 3.85 -8.67
CA CYS A 182 -26.90 2.77 -9.48
C CYS A 182 -27.10 3.24 -10.92
N MET A 183 -26.98 2.30 -11.85
CA MET A 183 -27.31 2.45 -13.26
C MET A 183 -28.17 1.28 -13.72
N LYS A 184 -28.92 1.44 -14.82
CA LYS A 184 -29.52 0.29 -15.50
C LYS A 184 -28.39 -0.60 -16.05
N ARG A 185 -28.64 -1.90 -16.12
CA ARG A 185 -27.65 -2.87 -16.60
C ARG A 185 -27.12 -2.47 -17.98
N MET A 186 -25.80 -2.41 -18.12
CA MET A 186 -25.12 -2.00 -19.37
C MET A 186 -25.43 -0.58 -19.89
N HIS A 187 -26.00 0.30 -19.08
CA HIS A 187 -26.41 1.66 -19.47
C HIS A 187 -25.77 2.72 -18.55
N PRO A 188 -24.44 2.99 -18.69
CA PRO A 188 -23.69 3.87 -17.79
C PRO A 188 -24.19 5.32 -17.78
N GLU A 189 -24.88 5.77 -18.83
CA GLU A 189 -25.50 7.08 -18.92
C GLU A 189 -26.62 7.30 -17.90
N THR A 190 -27.16 6.24 -17.32
CA THR A 190 -28.23 6.30 -16.31
C THR A 190 -27.71 6.31 -14.87
N CYS A 191 -26.39 6.42 -14.68
CA CYS A 191 -25.77 6.40 -13.37
C CYS A 191 -26.21 7.60 -12.51
N ALA A 192 -26.84 7.32 -11.38
CA ALA A 192 -27.29 8.34 -10.43
C ALA A 192 -27.28 7.82 -8.98
N SER A 193 -27.17 8.74 -8.02
CA SER A 193 -27.19 8.43 -6.58
C SER A 193 -28.52 7.80 -6.17
N THR A 194 -28.51 6.89 -5.19
CA THR A 194 -29.76 6.30 -4.65
C THR A 194 -30.74 7.35 -4.15
N GLY A 195 -30.24 8.48 -3.65
CA GLY A 195 -31.07 9.60 -3.16
C GLY A 195 -31.62 10.52 -4.26
N SER A 196 -31.26 10.31 -5.52
CA SER A 196 -31.69 11.14 -6.65
C SER A 196 -33.15 10.88 -7.04
N GLU A 197 -33.75 11.80 -7.80
CA GLU A 197 -35.10 11.64 -8.33
C GLU A 197 -35.22 10.45 -9.29
N VAL A 198 -34.13 10.08 -9.99
CA VAL A 198 -34.07 8.96 -10.93
C VAL A 198 -34.45 7.64 -10.24
N TRP A 199 -33.95 7.42 -9.02
CA TRP A 199 -34.15 6.16 -8.28
C TRP A 199 -35.16 6.26 -7.13
N LYS A 200 -35.97 7.33 -7.13
CA LYS A 200 -37.04 7.56 -6.14
C LYS A 200 -37.96 6.35 -5.94
N ALA A 201 -38.30 5.63 -7.01
CA ALA A 201 -39.19 4.49 -6.96
C ALA A 201 -38.67 3.32 -6.10
N HIS A 202 -37.34 3.18 -5.97
CA HIS A 202 -36.71 2.09 -5.23
C HIS A 202 -36.22 2.54 -3.84
N PHE A 203 -35.66 3.74 -3.74
CA PHE A 203 -34.99 4.22 -2.53
C PHE A 203 -35.74 5.36 -1.81
N SER A 204 -36.87 5.85 -2.32
CA SER A 204 -37.69 6.88 -1.65
C SER A 204 -36.90 8.15 -1.24
N PHE A 205 -35.99 8.62 -2.10
CA PHE A 205 -35.05 9.73 -1.82
C PHE A 205 -34.04 9.46 -0.69
N GLN A 206 -33.85 8.21 -0.28
CA GLN A 206 -32.84 7.85 0.71
C GLN A 206 -31.45 7.75 0.06
N THR A 207 -30.56 8.64 0.46
CA THR A 207 -29.14 8.56 0.12
C THR A 207 -28.47 7.49 0.97
N ILE A 208 -27.96 6.44 0.32
CA ILE A 208 -27.13 5.42 0.94
C ILE A 208 -25.68 5.84 0.70
N THR A 209 -24.91 5.96 1.77
CA THR A 209 -23.49 6.30 1.71
C THR A 209 -22.63 5.06 1.83
N LEU A 210 -21.55 5.01 1.06
CA LEU A 210 -20.52 3.99 1.19
C LEU A 210 -19.90 3.99 2.60
N GLN A 211 -19.43 2.84 3.06
CA GLN A 211 -18.75 2.76 4.35
C GLN A 211 -17.38 3.46 4.30
N PRO A 212 -16.90 4.03 5.42
CA PRO A 212 -15.54 4.55 5.49
C PRO A 212 -14.52 3.47 5.12
N GLY A 213 -13.57 3.81 4.25
CA GLY A 213 -12.61 2.87 3.66
C GLY A 213 -13.08 2.20 2.36
N SER A 214 -14.31 2.46 1.89
CA SER A 214 -14.76 1.99 0.57
C SER A 214 -14.03 2.74 -0.56
N PRO A 215 -13.72 2.06 -1.68
CA PRO A 215 -13.13 2.71 -2.84
C PRO A 215 -14.11 3.73 -3.45
N CYS A 216 -13.57 4.86 -3.93
CA CYS A 216 -14.36 5.92 -4.57
C CYS A 216 -13.62 6.49 -5.79
N ASN A 217 -14.38 7.22 -6.63
CA ASN A 217 -13.88 7.86 -7.86
C ASN A 217 -13.09 6.86 -8.74
N ASP A 218 -13.73 5.75 -9.12
CA ASP A 218 -13.13 4.68 -9.94
C ASP A 218 -11.80 4.16 -9.34
N PHE A 219 -11.87 3.72 -8.09
CA PHE A 219 -10.74 3.18 -7.33
C PHE A 219 -9.55 4.15 -7.16
N LYS A 220 -9.76 5.46 -7.38
CA LYS A 220 -8.70 6.45 -7.19
C LYS A 220 -8.51 6.89 -5.75
N GLY A 221 -9.52 6.68 -4.91
CA GLY A 221 -9.51 7.10 -3.51
C GLY A 221 -10.27 6.17 -2.57
N TYR A 222 -10.33 6.58 -1.31
CA TYR A 222 -11.17 5.96 -0.28
C TYR A 222 -12.08 6.99 0.38
N CYS A 223 -13.29 6.58 0.72
CA CYS A 223 -14.21 7.43 1.49
C CYS A 223 -13.76 7.55 2.95
N ASP A 224 -13.67 8.77 3.46
CA ASP A 224 -13.42 9.01 4.88
C ASP A 224 -14.70 8.98 5.73
N VAL A 225 -14.56 9.15 7.05
CA VAL A 225 -15.70 9.18 7.99
C VAL A 225 -16.67 10.35 7.76
N PHE A 226 -16.25 11.36 6.98
CA PHE A 226 -17.07 12.52 6.62
C PHE A 226 -17.69 12.38 5.22
N MET A 227 -17.65 11.17 4.65
CA MET A 227 -18.18 10.84 3.33
C MET A 227 -17.52 11.67 2.21
N ARG A 228 -16.22 11.96 2.34
CA ARG A 228 -15.46 12.61 1.27
C ARG A 228 -14.50 11.62 0.64
N CYS A 229 -14.40 11.66 -0.69
CA CYS A 229 -13.46 10.82 -1.42
C CYS A 229 -12.03 11.34 -1.32
N ARG A 230 -11.18 10.66 -0.53
CA ARG A 230 -9.76 10.97 -0.39
C ARG A 230 -8.96 10.21 -1.45
N LEU A 231 -8.47 10.94 -2.45
CA LEU A 231 -7.65 10.34 -3.51
C LEU A 231 -6.33 9.80 -2.94
N VAL A 232 -5.97 8.60 -3.36
CA VAL A 232 -4.70 7.97 -3.06
C VAL A 232 -3.69 8.45 -4.10
N ASP A 233 -2.84 9.40 -3.70
CA ASP A 233 -1.64 9.73 -4.45
C ASP A 233 -0.52 8.79 -4.00
N ALA A 234 -0.26 7.76 -4.82
CA ALA A 234 0.81 6.80 -4.57
C ALA A 234 2.19 7.31 -5.01
N ASP A 235 2.25 8.46 -5.69
CA ASP A 235 3.50 9.03 -6.15
C ASP A 235 4.20 9.75 -4.99
N GLY A 236 5.33 9.20 -4.54
CA GLY A 236 6.19 9.87 -3.56
C GLY A 236 6.67 11.24 -4.04
N PRO A 237 7.19 12.09 -3.13
CA PRO A 237 7.64 13.45 -3.47
C PRO A 237 8.68 13.48 -4.61
N LEU A 238 9.53 12.45 -4.70
CA LEU A 238 10.49 12.30 -5.79
C LEU A 238 9.82 12.00 -7.15
N ALA A 239 8.77 11.18 -7.16
CA ALA A 239 8.00 10.89 -8.37
C ALA A 239 7.22 12.12 -8.84
N ARG A 240 6.68 12.91 -7.90
CA ARG A 240 6.07 14.22 -8.17
C ARG A 240 7.06 15.20 -8.79
N LEU A 241 8.25 15.32 -8.20
CA LEU A 241 9.32 16.17 -8.75
C LEU A 241 9.73 15.73 -10.15
N LYS A 242 9.93 14.42 -10.35
CA LYS A 242 10.26 13.87 -11.67
C LYS A 242 9.19 14.21 -12.71
N LYS A 243 7.91 14.02 -12.39
CA LYS A 243 6.79 14.34 -13.29
C LYS A 243 6.67 15.85 -13.55
N ALA A 244 6.89 16.69 -12.54
CA ALA A 244 6.85 18.13 -12.68
C ALA A 244 8.00 18.69 -13.54
N ILE A 245 9.21 18.13 -13.40
CA ILE A 245 10.38 18.56 -14.18
C ILE A 245 10.37 17.99 -15.61
N PHE A 246 9.96 16.72 -15.77
CA PHE A 246 10.00 16.00 -17.04
C PHE A 246 8.60 15.69 -17.57
N ASN A 247 7.74 16.72 -17.66
CA ASN A 247 6.38 16.53 -18.13
C ASN A 247 6.39 16.38 -19.67
N PRO A 248 5.96 15.25 -20.26
CA PRO A 248 6.04 15.02 -21.71
C PRO A 248 5.24 16.04 -22.54
N GLU A 249 4.12 16.54 -22.02
CA GLU A 249 3.34 17.61 -22.66
C GLU A 249 4.12 18.93 -22.75
N LEU A 250 5.05 19.19 -21.82
CA LEU A 250 5.92 20.37 -21.89
C LEU A 250 6.93 20.24 -23.05
N TYR A 251 7.42 19.03 -23.32
CA TYR A 251 8.38 18.78 -24.39
C TYR A 251 7.77 18.90 -25.78
N GLU A 252 6.54 18.42 -25.99
CA GLU A 252 5.86 18.60 -27.28
C GLU A 252 5.63 20.09 -27.58
N ASN A 253 5.14 20.84 -26.59
CA ASN A 253 4.96 22.29 -26.73
C ASN A 253 6.28 23.05 -27.01
N ILE A 254 7.37 22.67 -26.33
CA ILE A 254 8.69 23.28 -26.56
C ILE A 254 9.23 22.91 -27.94
N ALA A 255 9.07 21.65 -28.37
CA ALA A 255 9.54 21.21 -29.69
C ALA A 255 8.81 21.93 -30.82
N GLU A 256 7.47 22.03 -30.74
CA GLU A 256 6.67 22.79 -31.70
C GLU A 256 7.05 24.27 -31.69
N TRP A 257 7.25 24.85 -30.52
CA TRP A 257 7.68 26.24 -30.39
C TRP A 257 9.07 26.49 -31.01
N ILE A 258 10.03 25.59 -30.79
CA ILE A 258 11.37 25.65 -31.38
C ILE A 258 11.31 25.57 -32.91
N VAL A 259 10.45 24.72 -33.47
CA VAL A 259 10.26 24.61 -34.92
C VAL A 259 9.60 25.88 -35.47
N ALA A 260 8.59 26.42 -34.79
CA ALA A 260 7.90 27.64 -35.21
C ALA A 260 8.78 28.91 -35.10
N HIS A 261 9.62 28.98 -34.07
CA HIS A 261 10.46 30.14 -33.74
C HIS A 261 11.95 29.82 -33.78
N TRP A 262 12.39 29.00 -34.75
CA TRP A 262 13.78 28.57 -34.88
C TRP A 262 14.77 29.76 -34.98
N TRP A 263 14.34 30.85 -35.59
CA TRP A 263 15.11 32.09 -35.71
C TRP A 263 15.40 32.72 -34.33
N ALA A 264 14.46 32.63 -33.38
CA ALA A 264 14.64 33.17 -32.03
C ALA A 264 15.67 32.36 -31.24
N VAL A 265 15.68 31.04 -31.42
CA VAL A 265 16.70 30.14 -30.83
C VAL A 265 18.08 30.46 -31.40
N LEU A 266 18.17 30.72 -32.70
CA LEU A 266 19.42 31.09 -33.37
C LEU A 266 19.93 32.46 -32.88
N LEU A 267 19.06 33.45 -32.74
CA LEU A 267 19.40 34.76 -32.19
C LEU A 267 19.83 34.67 -30.72
N MET A 268 19.16 33.87 -29.89
CA MET A 268 19.56 33.61 -28.51
C MET A 268 20.95 32.96 -28.43
N GLY A 269 21.22 32.00 -29.32
CA GLY A 269 22.54 31.36 -29.44
C GLY A 269 23.63 32.35 -29.83
N ILE A 270 23.39 33.20 -30.84
CA ILE A 270 24.33 34.25 -31.26
C ILE A 270 24.53 35.26 -30.12
N ALA A 271 23.46 35.69 -29.45
CA ALA A 271 23.56 36.62 -28.32
C ALA A 271 24.42 36.03 -27.18
N LEU A 272 24.28 34.73 -26.89
CA LEU A 272 25.07 34.04 -25.87
C LEU A 272 26.55 33.94 -26.29
N ILE A 273 26.83 33.64 -27.56
CA ILE A 273 28.21 33.63 -28.11
C ILE A 273 28.82 35.03 -28.07
N MET A 274 28.06 36.06 -28.44
CA MET A 274 28.51 37.46 -28.40
C MET A 274 28.76 37.92 -26.97
N LEU A 275 27.93 37.49 -26.01
CA LEU A 275 28.12 37.73 -24.59
C LEU A 275 29.38 37.03 -24.09
N MET A 276 29.59 35.76 -24.44
CA MET A 276 30.82 35.04 -24.09
C MET A 276 32.06 35.68 -24.72
N ALA A 277 32.01 36.08 -25.99
CA ALA A 277 33.11 36.77 -26.66
C ALA A 277 33.38 38.15 -26.05
N GLY A 278 32.32 38.88 -25.67
CA GLY A 278 32.40 40.15 -24.95
C GLY A 278 33.03 39.97 -23.58
N PHE A 279 32.60 38.96 -22.83
CA PHE A 279 33.18 38.60 -21.54
C PHE A 279 34.65 38.21 -21.68
N ILE A 280 34.99 37.36 -22.65
CA ILE A 280 36.38 36.98 -22.95
C ILE A 280 37.20 38.22 -23.32
N LYS A 281 36.68 39.15 -24.13
CA LYS A 281 37.39 40.36 -24.53
C LYS A 281 37.62 41.31 -23.34
N ILE A 282 36.60 41.51 -22.50
CA ILE A 282 36.71 42.30 -21.27
C ILE A 282 37.73 41.67 -20.32
N CYS A 283 37.66 40.35 -20.12
CA CYS A 283 38.59 39.62 -19.26
C CYS A 283 39.99 39.44 -19.88
N SER A 284 40.15 39.47 -21.22
CA SER A 284 41.43 39.34 -21.91
C SER A 284 42.39 40.49 -21.64
N VAL A 285 41.86 41.68 -21.31
CA VAL A 285 42.66 42.85 -20.95
C VAL A 285 43.31 42.71 -19.57
N HIS A 286 42.75 41.82 -18.73
CA HIS A 286 43.18 41.59 -17.36
C HIS A 286 43.75 40.18 -17.11
N THR A 287 43.72 39.30 -18.11
CA THR A 287 44.32 37.97 -18.02
C THR A 287 45.75 37.99 -18.58
N PRO A 288 46.75 37.56 -17.81
CA PRO A 288 48.14 37.53 -18.28
C PRO A 288 48.31 36.49 -19.39
N SER A 289 48.83 36.92 -20.54
CA SER A 289 49.14 36.05 -21.68
C SER A 289 50.63 35.69 -21.69
N SER A 290 50.95 34.43 -21.98
CA SER A 290 52.33 33.94 -22.16
C SER A 290 52.92 34.24 -23.55
N ASN A 291 52.18 34.96 -24.42
CA ASN A 291 52.61 35.28 -25.77
C ASN A 291 53.44 36.58 -25.79
N PRO A 292 54.75 36.53 -26.12
CA PRO A 292 55.66 37.68 -26.05
C PRO A 292 55.39 38.79 -27.07
N LYS A 293 54.47 38.59 -28.02
CA LYS A 293 54.09 39.60 -29.03
C LYS A 293 52.90 40.48 -28.62
N LEU A 294 52.30 40.27 -27.44
CA LEU A 294 51.15 41.03 -26.97
C LEU A 294 51.55 42.04 -25.87
N PRO A 295 50.90 43.22 -25.82
CA PRO A 295 51.16 44.21 -24.77
C PRO A 295 50.75 43.67 -23.38
N PRO A 296 51.45 44.08 -22.31
CA PRO A 296 51.20 43.59 -20.95
C PRO A 296 49.79 43.96 -20.45
N PRO A 297 49.13 43.08 -19.67
CA PRO A 297 47.76 43.30 -19.19
C PRO A 297 47.65 44.51 -18.28
N LYS A 298 46.54 45.25 -18.36
CA LYS A 298 46.30 46.42 -17.51
C LYS A 298 45.89 45.98 -16.11
N PRO A 299 46.43 46.59 -15.03
CA PRO A 299 46.03 46.25 -13.67
C PRO A 299 44.56 46.65 -13.43
N LEU A 300 43.81 45.79 -12.76
CA LEU A 300 42.44 46.06 -12.33
C LEU A 300 42.40 47.31 -11.42
N PRO A 301 41.50 48.28 -11.64
CA PRO A 301 41.37 49.42 -10.74
C PRO A 301 40.78 48.92 -9.41
N GLY A 302 41.56 49.07 -8.33
CA GLY A 302 41.09 48.84 -6.97
C GLY A 302 41.28 47.42 -6.42
N THR A 303 42.52 46.91 -6.38
CA THR A 303 42.85 45.82 -5.43
C THR A 303 42.91 46.40 -4.01
N LEU A 304 41.91 46.07 -3.18
CA LEU A 304 41.95 46.25 -1.72
C LEU A 304 43.27 45.66 -1.19
N LYS A 305 44.21 46.53 -0.81
CA LYS A 305 45.39 46.15 -0.02
C LYS A 305 44.89 45.62 1.32
N ARG A 306 44.83 44.30 1.47
CA ARG A 306 44.61 43.66 2.76
C ARG A 306 45.78 44.01 3.68
N ARG A 307 45.56 44.96 4.59
CA ARG A 307 46.47 45.33 5.69
C ARG A 307 46.77 44.06 6.50
N ARG A 308 48.00 43.54 6.45
CA ARG A 308 48.49 42.57 7.44
C ARG A 308 48.78 43.36 8.74
N PRO A 309 48.20 42.98 9.90
CA PRO A 309 48.64 43.51 11.18
C PRO A 309 50.03 42.97 11.53
N PRO A 310 50.86 43.72 12.31
CA PRO A 310 52.17 43.27 12.75
C PRO A 310 52.05 42.14 13.79
N PRO A 311 53.11 41.31 13.96
CA PRO A 311 53.04 40.13 14.80
C PRO A 311 53.12 40.50 16.28
N THR A 312 52.09 40.14 17.05
CA THR A 312 52.17 40.07 18.51
C THR A 312 52.67 38.69 18.93
N THR A 313 53.76 38.69 19.67
CA THR A 313 54.33 37.57 20.40
C THR A 313 53.40 37.16 21.55
N GLN A 314 52.96 35.89 21.61
CA GLN A 314 52.70 35.19 22.88
C GLN A 314 52.43 33.67 22.71
N ALA A 315 53.27 32.91 23.45
CA ALA A 315 53.16 31.58 24.09
C ALA A 315 52.64 30.32 23.32
N PRO A 316 53.33 29.17 23.48
CA PRO A 316 53.02 27.92 22.76
C PRO A 316 51.81 27.17 23.36
N PRO A 317 51.04 26.41 22.54
CA PRO A 317 49.90 25.65 23.02
C PRO A 317 50.31 24.33 23.69
N ARG A 318 49.67 24.10 24.84
CA ARG A 318 49.71 22.89 25.67
C ARG A 318 49.08 21.70 24.92
N GLN A 319 49.84 20.62 24.73
CA GLN A 319 49.32 19.33 24.26
C GLN A 319 48.37 18.72 25.30
N ARG A 320 47.22 18.20 24.85
CA ARG A 320 46.43 17.21 25.60
C ARG A 320 46.19 15.97 24.74
N PRO A 321 46.15 14.77 25.35
CA PRO A 321 46.47 13.51 24.69
C PRO A 321 45.25 12.87 24.01
N ARG A 322 45.55 12.06 23.00
CA ARG A 322 44.63 11.23 22.23
C ARG A 322 44.46 9.89 22.95
N GLU A 323 43.31 9.66 23.57
CA GLU A 323 42.97 8.34 24.11
C GLU A 323 42.42 7.41 23.02
N SER A 324 43.00 6.22 23.03
CA SER A 324 42.77 5.07 22.17
C SER A 324 41.81 4.10 22.84
N TYR A 325 40.76 3.63 22.15
CA TYR A 325 40.06 2.39 22.52
C TYR A 325 39.84 1.47 21.30
N GLN A 326 40.69 0.45 21.32
CA GLN A 326 40.72 -0.91 20.79
C GLN A 326 39.46 -1.52 20.13
N MET A 327 39.68 -2.11 18.94
CA MET A 327 38.85 -3.17 18.36
C MET A 327 38.95 -4.47 19.18
N GLY A 328 37.80 -5.07 19.48
CA GLY A 328 37.69 -6.44 19.98
C GLY A 328 37.38 -7.43 18.85
N HIS A 329 38.36 -8.28 18.54
CA HIS A 329 38.19 -9.55 17.84
C HIS A 329 37.31 -10.51 18.67
N MET A 330 36.38 -11.23 18.04
CA MET A 330 35.99 -12.57 18.49
C MET A 330 36.42 -13.61 17.46
N ARG A 331 37.11 -14.63 17.98
CA ARG A 331 37.51 -15.88 17.31
C ARG A 331 36.45 -16.95 17.57
N ARG A 332 36.33 -17.83 16.56
CA ARG A 332 35.89 -19.24 16.58
C ARG A 332 34.48 -19.55 17.07
#